data_AF-A0A4P5VHH8-F1
#
_entry.id   AF-A0A4P5VHH8-F1
#
_cell.length_a   1.000
_cell.length_b   1.000
_cell.length_c   1.000
_cell.angle_alpha   90.00
_cell.angle_beta   90.00
_cell.angle_gamma   90.00
#
_symmetry.space_group_name_H-M   'P 1'
#
loop_
_entity.id
_entity.type
_entity.pdbx_description
1 polymer ?
#
loop_
_entity_poly.entity_id
_entity_poly.type
_entity_poly.pdbx_seq_one_letter_code
_entity_poly.pdbx_strand_id
1 'polypeptide(L)'
;MAERCSNEKRIIIIAGPNGAGKTTFAWEYLPIEVGITTFINADLIAAGLSPFAPELAARRAGRLMLEEIDRCGAAGMDYAFEITLAGKGYLKRIEYWRRTGYRSS
;
A
#
# COMPACT_ATOMS: atom_id res chain seq x y z
N MET A 1 0.11 -27.73 7.05
CA MET A 1 -0.03 -26.38 7.65
C MET A 1 1.37 -25.80 7.67
N ALA A 2 1.74 -25.04 6.63
CA ALA A 2 3.13 -24.64 6.41
C ALA A 2 3.63 -23.72 7.54
N GLU A 3 4.83 -24.04 8.04
CA GLU A 3 5.57 -23.27 9.02
C GLU A 3 5.71 -21.81 8.58
N ARG A 4 5.34 -20.89 9.48
CA ARG A 4 5.59 -19.45 9.32
C ARG A 4 7.08 -19.19 9.58
N CYS A 5 7.91 -19.51 8.60
CA CYS A 5 9.36 -19.31 8.65
C CYS A 5 9.71 -17.92 8.07
N SER A 6 9.58 -16.87 8.87
CA SER A 6 10.46 -15.67 8.87
C SER A 6 9.85 -14.59 9.78
N ASN A 7 10.68 -14.04 10.66
CA ASN A 7 10.39 -12.85 11.46
C ASN A 7 10.50 -11.56 10.61
N GLU A 8 10.30 -11.67 9.28
CA GLU A 8 10.48 -10.57 8.33
C GLU A 8 9.15 -9.85 8.11
N LYS A 9 9.16 -8.54 8.33
CA LYS A 9 8.01 -7.67 8.06
C LYS A 9 7.83 -7.53 6.55
N ARG A 10 6.59 -7.67 6.09
CA ARG A 10 6.27 -7.72 4.65
C ARG A 10 5.62 -6.44 4.18
N ILE A 11 6.15 -5.90 3.08
CA ILE A 11 5.53 -4.82 2.32
C ILE A 11 5.25 -5.33 0.91
N ILE A 12 3.99 -5.27 0.49
CA ILE A 12 3.58 -5.58 -0.88
C ILE A 12 3.27 -4.29 -1.62
N ILE A 13 3.88 -4.13 -2.80
CA ILE A 13 3.68 -2.95 -3.64
C ILE A 13 2.93 -3.38 -4.89
N ILE A 14 1.68 -2.94 -5.02
CA ILE A 14 0.88 -3.20 -6.23
C ILE A 14 1.05 -2.00 -7.17
N ALA A 15 1.81 -2.18 -8.24
CA ALA A 15 2.16 -1.12 -9.18
C ALA A 15 1.62 -1.41 -10.59
N GLY A 16 1.19 -0.35 -11.28
CA GLY A 16 0.77 -0.42 -12.68
C GLY A 16 -0.14 0.74 -13.08
N PRO A 17 -0.55 0.82 -14.35
CA PRO A 17 -1.37 1.92 -14.85
C PRO A 17 -2.78 1.89 -14.24
N ASN A 18 -3.49 3.02 -14.32
CA ASN A 18 -4.91 3.10 -13.96
C ASN A 18 -5.72 2.13 -14.82
N GLY A 19 -6.73 1.50 -14.24
CA GLY A 19 -7.58 0.53 -14.96
C GLY A 19 -6.98 -0.86 -15.17
N ALA A 20 -5.75 -1.13 -14.72
CA ALA A 20 -5.11 -2.46 -14.86
C ALA A 20 -5.67 -3.55 -13.91
N GLY A 21 -6.76 -3.29 -13.17
CA GLY A 21 -7.34 -4.25 -12.24
C GLY A 21 -6.58 -4.44 -10.91
N LYS A 22 -5.63 -3.55 -10.59
CA LYS A 22 -4.77 -3.62 -9.38
C LYS A 22 -5.54 -3.74 -8.08
N THR A 23 -6.57 -2.92 -7.94
CA THR A 23 -7.43 -2.93 -6.76
C THR A 23 -8.18 -4.26 -6.67
N THR A 24 -8.79 -4.76 -7.75
CA THR A 24 -9.43 -6.08 -7.80
C THR A 24 -8.46 -7.19 -7.40
N PHE A 25 -7.25 -7.21 -7.97
CA PHE A 25 -6.20 -8.14 -7.57
C PHE A 25 -5.87 -8.03 -6.08
N ALA A 26 -5.78 -6.81 -5.53
CA ALA A 26 -5.52 -6.59 -4.11
C ALA A 26 -6.60 -7.23 -3.21
N TRP A 27 -7.88 -7.10 -3.58
CA TRP A 27 -9.01 -7.66 -2.82
C TRP A 27 -9.01 -9.18 -2.80
N GLU A 28 -8.68 -9.80 -3.92
CA GLU A 28 -8.72 -11.26 -4.07
C GLU A 28 -7.44 -11.92 -3.54
N TYR A 29 -6.28 -11.30 -3.75
CA TYR A 29 -4.98 -11.89 -3.45
C TYR A 29 -4.52 -11.63 -2.01
N LEU A 30 -4.61 -10.38 -1.51
CA LEU A 30 -3.96 -10.02 -0.25
C LEU A 30 -4.53 -10.76 0.97
N PRO A 31 -5.86 -10.85 1.17
CA PRO A 31 -6.40 -11.50 2.36
C PRO A 31 -6.27 -13.03 2.30
N ILE A 32 -6.42 -13.61 1.12
CA ILE A 32 -6.53 -15.07 0.93
C ILE A 32 -5.14 -15.69 0.82
N GLU A 33 -4.29 -15.18 -0.07
CA GLU A 33 -3.01 -15.80 -0.39
C GLU A 33 -1.88 -15.33 0.54
N VAL A 34 -1.95 -14.09 1.01
CA VAL A 34 -0.84 -13.47 1.76
C VAL A 34 -1.17 -13.17 3.23
N GLY A 35 -2.45 -13.18 3.59
CA GLY A 35 -2.95 -12.85 4.92
C GLY A 35 -2.74 -11.38 5.32
N ILE A 36 -2.61 -10.47 4.37
CA ILE A 36 -2.48 -9.03 4.61
C ILE A 36 -3.84 -8.38 4.44
N THR A 37 -4.35 -7.77 5.51
CA THR A 37 -5.63 -7.05 5.51
C THR A 37 -5.46 -5.53 5.46
N THR A 38 -4.26 -5.03 5.75
CA THR A 38 -3.95 -3.59 5.70
C THR A 38 -3.55 -3.23 4.28
N PHE A 39 -4.52 -2.73 3.50
CA PHE A 39 -4.31 -2.24 2.14
C PHE A 39 -4.52 -0.73 2.05
N ILE A 40 -3.50 0.00 1.59
CA ILE A 40 -3.47 1.46 1.55
C ILE A 40 -3.50 1.92 0.08
N ASN A 41 -4.55 2.64 -0.32
CA ASN A 41 -4.74 3.10 -1.70
C ASN A 41 -5.27 4.55 -1.70
N ALA A 42 -4.62 5.44 -2.46
CA ALA A 42 -4.98 6.86 -2.54
C ALA A 42 -6.38 7.11 -3.12
N ASP A 43 -6.82 6.34 -4.12
CA ASP A 43 -8.13 6.49 -4.75
C ASP A 43 -9.24 6.06 -3.79
N LEU A 44 -9.04 4.97 -3.02
CA LEU A 44 -9.97 4.55 -1.97
C LEU A 44 -10.07 5.59 -0.85
N ILE A 45 -8.93 6.17 -0.44
CA ILE A 45 -8.93 7.27 0.55
C ILE A 45 -9.65 8.50 0.00
N ALA A 46 -9.40 8.87 -1.26
CA ALA A 46 -10.05 10.00 -1.91
C ALA A 46 -11.57 9.81 -1.99
N ALA A 47 -12.03 8.61 -2.36
CA ALA A 47 -13.43 8.25 -2.39
C ALA A 47 -14.08 8.29 -0.98
N GLY A 48 -13.36 7.87 0.06
CA GLY A 48 -13.83 7.99 1.45
C GLY A 48 -13.92 9.44 1.93
N LEU A 49 -13.00 10.31 1.51
CA LEU A 49 -13.01 11.74 1.87
C LEU A 49 -14.07 12.55 1.12
N SER A 50 -14.31 12.22 -0.15
CA SER A 50 -15.23 12.94 -1.03
C SER A 50 -15.95 11.95 -1.95
N PRO A 51 -17.02 11.29 -1.47
CA PRO A 51 -17.69 10.22 -2.21
C PRO A 51 -18.27 10.65 -3.57
N PHE A 52 -18.62 11.94 -3.70
CA PHE A 52 -19.21 12.50 -4.92
C PHE A 52 -18.23 13.29 -5.79
N ALA A 53 -17.00 13.54 -5.30
CA ALA A 53 -15.95 14.26 -6.05
C ALA A 53 -14.54 13.88 -5.54
N PRO A 54 -14.08 12.63 -5.72
CA PRO A 54 -12.79 12.15 -5.18
C PRO A 54 -11.57 12.95 -5.69
N GLU A 55 -11.64 13.45 -6.91
CA GLU A 55 -10.58 14.25 -7.55
C GLU A 55 -10.24 15.52 -6.75
N LEU A 56 -11.21 16.12 -6.07
CA LEU A 56 -11.00 17.27 -5.20
C LEU A 56 -10.21 16.90 -3.92
N ALA A 57 -10.28 15.63 -3.52
CA ALA A 57 -9.60 15.09 -2.35
C ALA A 57 -8.22 14.49 -2.66
N ALA A 58 -7.82 14.35 -3.94
CA ALA A 58 -6.61 13.63 -4.36
C ALA A 58 -5.33 14.07 -3.63
N ARG A 59 -5.10 15.39 -3.47
CA ARG A 59 -3.93 15.91 -2.73
C ARG A 59 -3.94 15.55 -1.25
N ARG A 60 -5.12 15.55 -0.62
CA ARG A 60 -5.27 15.20 0.80
C ARG A 60 -5.14 13.68 0.98
N ALA A 61 -5.72 12.90 0.08
CA ALA A 61 -5.63 11.45 0.07
C ALA A 61 -4.18 10.97 -0.08
N GLY A 62 -3.40 11.60 -0.96
CA GLY A 62 -1.97 11.29 -1.10
C GLY A 62 -1.17 11.55 0.19
N ARG A 63 -1.48 12.61 0.95
CA ARG A 63 -0.83 12.85 2.26
C ARG A 63 -1.21 11.80 3.30
N LEU A 64 -2.49 11.49 3.42
CA LEU A 64 -2.98 10.46 4.33
C LEU A 64 -2.41 9.08 4.01
N MET A 65 -2.30 8.74 2.72
CA MET A 65 -1.66 7.51 2.29
C MET A 65 -0.21 7.42 2.78
N LEU A 66 0.56 8.52 2.66
CA LEU A 66 1.95 8.57 3.14
C LEU A 66 2.04 8.46 4.67
N GLU A 67 1.15 9.13 5.40
CA GLU A 67 1.06 9.05 6.86
C GLU A 67 0.72 7.63 7.33
N GLU A 68 -0.21 6.96 6.64
CA GLU A 68 -0.63 5.59 6.92
C GLU A 68 0.52 4.60 6.72
N ILE A 69 1.25 4.76 5.62
CA ILE A 69 2.44 3.97 5.32
C ILE A 69 3.51 4.15 6.40
N ASP A 70 3.78 5.41 6.81
CA ASP A 70 4.76 5.69 7.86
C ASP A 70 4.34 5.07 9.20
N ARG A 71 3.04 5.16 9.54
CA ARG A 71 2.49 4.55 10.74
C ARG A 71 2.64 3.03 10.72
N CYS A 72 2.30 2.36 9.61
CA CYS A 72 2.47 0.91 9.49
C CYS A 72 3.94 0.49 9.57
N GLY A 73 4.84 1.26 8.94
CA GLY A 73 6.28 1.06 9.03
C GLY A 73 6.81 1.18 10.46
N ALA A 74 6.41 2.24 11.17
CA ALA A 74 6.80 2.48 12.56
C ALA A 74 6.24 1.42 13.52
N ALA A 75 5.00 0.97 13.30
CA ALA A 75 4.36 -0.10 14.07
C ALA A 75 4.92 -1.50 13.75
N GLY A 76 5.72 -1.64 12.69
CA GLY A 76 6.26 -2.93 12.28
C GLY A 76 5.21 -3.89 11.71
N MET A 77 4.12 -3.36 11.17
CA MET A 77 3.01 -4.15 10.63
C MET A 77 3.31 -4.65 9.21
N ASP A 78 2.67 -5.76 8.84
CA ASP A 78 2.56 -6.18 7.44
C ASP A 78 1.50 -5.31 6.75
N TYR A 79 1.83 -4.75 5.59
CA TYR A 79 0.88 -3.94 4.82
C TYR A 79 1.14 -4.02 3.31
N ALA A 80 0.12 -3.69 2.55
CA ALA A 80 0.18 -3.52 1.12
C ALA A 80 -0.24 -2.11 0.74
N PHE A 81 0.30 -1.58 -0.36
CA PHE A 81 -0.18 -0.32 -0.90
C PHE A 81 -0.13 -0.29 -2.42
N GLU A 82 -1.07 0.44 -3.02
CA GLU A 82 -1.16 0.62 -4.46
C GLU A 82 -0.51 1.93 -4.90
N ILE A 83 0.41 1.85 -5.86
CA ILE A 83 0.98 3.03 -6.51
C ILE A 83 0.68 3.04 -8.00
N THR A 84 0.52 4.25 -8.53
CA THR A 84 0.47 4.48 -9.97
C THR A 84 1.86 4.90 -10.46
N LEU A 85 2.21 4.51 -11.69
CA LEU A 85 3.50 4.85 -12.31
C LEU A 85 3.71 6.37 -12.52
N ALA A 86 2.68 7.20 -12.34
CA ALA A 86 2.76 8.65 -12.42
C ALA A 86 3.38 9.29 -11.16
N GLY A 87 3.33 8.63 -10.00
CA GLY A 87 3.81 9.16 -8.73
C GLY A 87 5.27 8.81 -8.43
N LYS A 88 6.23 9.65 -8.84
CA LYS A 88 7.69 9.43 -8.60
C LYS A 88 8.16 9.62 -7.15
N GLY A 89 7.26 9.89 -6.20
CA GLY A 89 7.61 10.23 -4.80
C GLY A 89 7.99 9.04 -3.90
N TYR A 90 7.67 7.81 -4.29
CA TYR A 90 7.77 6.63 -3.40
C TYR A 90 9.15 5.98 -3.35
N LEU A 91 10.03 6.25 -4.33
CA LEU A 91 11.33 5.59 -4.44
C LEU A 91 12.22 5.78 -3.20
N LYS A 92 12.29 7.00 -2.66
CA LYS A 92 13.08 7.30 -1.45
C LYS A 92 12.60 6.54 -0.21
N ARG A 93 11.29 6.27 -0.12
CA ARG A 93 10.68 5.52 1.00
C ARG A 93 10.92 4.02 0.85
N ILE A 94 10.85 3.49 -0.36
CA ILE A 94 11.20 2.08 -0.65
C ILE A 94 12.65 1.79 -0.23
N GLU A 95 13.58 2.70 -0.55
CA GLU A 95 14.98 2.59 -0.11
C GLU A 95 15.13 2.61 1.41
N TYR A 96 14.38 3.48 2.11
CA TYR A 96 14.38 3.53 3.57
C TYR A 96 13.90 2.22 4.18
N TRP A 97 12.78 1.65 3.71
CA TRP A 97 12.24 0.41 4.29
C TRP A 97 13.17 -0.78 4.14
N ARG A 98 13.81 -0.92 2.98
CA ARG A 98 14.83 -1.95 2.75
C ARG A 98 15.97 -1.86 3.76
N ARG A 99 16.40 -0.64 4.11
CA ARG A 99 17.44 -0.42 5.13
C ARG A 99 16.97 -0.75 6.55
N THR A 100 15.66 -0.67 6.81
CA THR A 100 15.06 -0.99 8.12
C THR A 100 14.61 -2.45 8.27
N GLY A 101 14.95 -3.33 7.31
CA GLY A 101 14.69 -4.76 7.41
C GLY A 101 13.34 -5.23 6.88
N TYR A 102 12.65 -4.40 6.08
CA TYR A 102 11.45 -4.83 5.37
C TYR A 102 11.80 -5.56 4.07
N ARG A 103 11.14 -6.70 3.84
CA ARG A 103 11.14 -7.35 2.53
C ARG A 103 10.05 -6.71 1.66
N SER A 104 10.46 -6.12 0.54
CA SER A 104 9.57 -5.62 -0.51
C SER A 104 9.43 -6.68 -1.61
N SER A 105 8.21 -7.14 -1.90
CA SER A 105 7.89 -8.03 -3.02
C SER A 105 6.78 -7.47 -3.89
#